data_AF-A0A4Q2KWR5-F1
#
_entry.id   AF-A0A4Q2KWR5-F1
#
_cell.length_a   1.000
_cell.length_b   1.000
_cell.length_c   1.000
_cell.angle_alpha   90.00
_cell.angle_beta   90.00
_cell.angle_gamma   90.00
#
_symmetry.space_group_name_H-M   'P 1'
#
loop_
_entity.id
_entity.type
_entity.pdbx_description
1 polymer ?
#
loop_
_entity_poly.entity_id
_entity_poly.type
_entity_poly.pdbx_seq_one_letter_code
_entity_poly.pdbx_strand_id
1 'polypeptide(L)'
;MATYQHDPDAAWFAAVRGGVILVVPVEAASELATLWTDFASGDPTARVLDRLTAQGLGATPPFVLVVRDEGAGSARVVVRGPIVVRSGSTSIGGAGVSTWTERVIEGSGALSVEVEGAGERSSASLPIVEGVVPAISVSSEGIEAVAAAAGAGTAPAAAPAAAAPAALASA
;
A
#
# COMPACT_ATOMS: atom_id res chain seq x y z
N MET A 1 -13.82 2.55 2.70
CA MET A 1 -12.78 3.58 2.57
C MET A 1 -11.88 3.46 3.78
N ALA A 2 -10.56 3.51 3.59
CA ALA A 2 -9.62 3.41 4.68
C ALA A 2 -9.56 4.73 5.46
N THR A 3 -9.23 4.61 6.74
CA THR A 3 -8.95 5.73 7.62
C THR A 3 -7.64 5.48 8.34
N TYR A 4 -6.93 6.54 8.71
CA TYR A 4 -5.70 6.43 9.46
C TYR A 4 -5.65 7.46 10.58
N GLN A 5 -4.88 7.16 11.62
CA GLN A 5 -4.50 8.13 12.64
C GLN A 5 -3.08 8.59 12.36
N HIS A 6 -2.90 9.90 12.25
CA HIS A 6 -1.63 10.53 11.95
C HIS A 6 -0.58 10.27 13.05
N ASP A 7 0.64 9.96 12.63
CA ASP A 7 1.81 9.90 13.51
C ASP A 7 2.46 11.30 13.60
N PRO A 8 2.34 12.03 14.73
CA PRO A 8 2.95 13.36 14.86
C PRO A 8 4.48 13.33 14.75
N ASP A 9 5.12 12.23 15.15
CA ASP A 9 6.57 12.07 15.12
C ASP A 9 7.08 11.55 13.76
N ALA A 10 6.16 11.14 12.87
CA ALA A 10 6.45 10.52 11.58
C ALA A 10 7.50 9.39 11.67
N ALA A 11 7.45 8.62 12.76
CA ALA A 11 8.28 7.45 12.98
C ALA A 11 7.77 6.24 12.19
N TRP A 12 6.49 6.22 11.82
CA TRP A 12 5.84 5.15 11.08
C TRP A 12 5.12 5.66 9.84
N PHE A 13 5.23 4.91 8.75
CA PHE A 13 4.58 5.19 7.49
C PHE A 13 3.67 4.04 7.09
N ALA A 14 2.45 4.38 6.68
CA ALA A 14 1.51 3.45 6.08
C ALA A 14 1.32 3.76 4.60
N ALA A 15 1.49 2.74 3.76
CA ALA A 15 1.03 2.74 2.38
C ALA A 15 -0.32 2.01 2.29
N VAL A 16 -1.30 2.65 1.67
CA VAL A 16 -2.61 2.05 1.37
C VAL A 16 -2.86 2.13 -0.12
N ARG A 17 -3.07 0.98 -0.78
CA ARG A 17 -3.37 0.93 -2.21
C ARG A 17 -4.01 -0.40 -2.61
N GLY A 18 -5.17 -0.38 -3.26
CA GLY A 18 -5.71 -1.56 -3.95
C GLY A 18 -5.92 -2.81 -3.09
N GLY A 19 -6.29 -2.64 -1.82
CA GLY A 19 -6.45 -3.75 -0.87
C GLY A 19 -5.15 -4.17 -0.18
N VAL A 20 -4.03 -3.51 -0.49
CA VAL A 20 -2.74 -3.65 0.18
C VAL A 20 -2.60 -2.55 1.24
N ILE A 21 -2.22 -2.96 2.45
CA ILE A 21 -1.77 -2.06 3.51
C ILE A 21 -0.38 -2.52 3.94
N LEU A 22 0.62 -1.64 3.82
CA LEU A 22 1.96 -1.88 4.33
C LEU A 22 2.31 -0.79 5.33
N VAL A 23 2.61 -1.15 6.58
CA VAL A 23 3.13 -0.22 7.58
C VAL A 23 4.55 -0.60 7.94
N VAL A 24 5.44 0.40 7.89
CA VAL A 24 6.87 0.25 8.17
C VAL A 24 7.37 1.45 8.96
N PRO A 25 8.47 1.32 9.72
CA PRO A 25 9.09 2.44 10.39
C PRO A 25 9.86 3.32 9.38
N VAL A 26 10.20 4.54 9.78
CA VAL A 26 10.85 5.55 8.94
C VAL A 26 12.17 5.07 8.33
N GLU A 27 12.95 4.22 9.01
CA GLU A 27 14.18 3.64 8.45
C GLU A 27 13.94 2.80 7.18
N ALA A 28 12.72 2.29 6.98
CA ALA A 28 12.33 1.48 5.82
C ALA A 28 11.51 2.28 4.78
N ALA A 29 11.35 3.60 4.96
CA ALA A 29 10.54 4.43 4.07
C ALA A 29 11.05 4.47 2.62
N SER A 30 12.36 4.36 2.41
CA SER A 30 12.94 4.27 1.06
C SER A 30 12.54 2.97 0.33
N GLU A 31 12.43 1.87 1.08
CA GLU A 31 11.97 0.59 0.52
C GLU A 31 10.47 0.64 0.21
N LEU A 32 9.69 1.25 1.11
CA LEU A 32 8.26 1.52 0.89
C LEU A 32 8.01 2.31 -0.40
N ALA A 33 8.78 3.39 -0.62
CA ALA A 33 8.64 4.23 -1.80
C ALA A 33 8.95 3.47 -3.10
N THR A 34 9.91 2.54 -3.06
CA THR A 34 10.26 1.70 -4.20
C THR A 34 9.13 0.71 -4.53
N LEU A 35 8.52 0.11 -3.51
CA LEU A 35 7.44 -0.89 -3.65
C LEU A 35 6.08 -0.27 -4.05
N TRP A 36 5.90 1.04 -3.90
CA TRP A 36 4.62 1.72 -4.10
C TRP A 36 3.94 1.44 -5.44
N THR A 37 4.73 1.35 -6.52
CA THR A 37 4.21 1.10 -7.87
C THR A 37 3.67 -0.33 -8.02
N ASP A 38 4.26 -1.29 -7.31
CA ASP A 38 3.91 -2.71 -7.39
C ASP A 38 2.56 -3.03 -6.73
N PHE A 39 2.12 -2.23 -5.75
CA PHE A 39 0.86 -2.48 -5.02
C PHE A 39 -0.40 -2.35 -5.88
N ALA A 40 -0.31 -1.75 -7.06
CA ALA A 40 -1.43 -1.66 -8.00
C ALA A 40 -1.66 -2.95 -8.80
N SER A 41 -0.77 -3.94 -8.73
CA SER A 41 -0.84 -5.14 -9.57
C SER A 41 -0.53 -6.43 -8.82
N GLY A 42 -1.53 -7.32 -8.73
CA GLY A 42 -1.37 -8.68 -8.21
C GLY A 42 -1.01 -8.74 -6.72
N ASP A 43 -0.48 -9.89 -6.29
CA ASP A 43 -0.02 -10.12 -4.91
C ASP A 43 1.42 -9.59 -4.70
N PRO A 44 1.63 -8.51 -3.91
CA PRO A 44 2.96 -7.96 -3.68
C PRO A 44 3.74 -8.71 -2.59
N THR A 45 3.15 -9.71 -1.91
CA THR A 45 3.71 -10.33 -0.69
C THR A 45 5.17 -10.76 -0.87
N ALA A 46 5.46 -11.57 -1.88
CA ALA A 46 6.80 -12.09 -2.10
C ALA A 46 7.84 -10.98 -2.36
N ARG A 47 7.45 -9.93 -3.09
CA ARG A 47 8.33 -8.80 -3.42
C ARG A 47 8.61 -7.94 -2.20
N VAL A 48 7.59 -7.66 -1.39
CA VAL A 48 7.74 -6.91 -0.13
C VAL A 48 8.69 -7.67 0.80
N LEU A 49 8.51 -8.98 0.97
CA LEU A 49 9.36 -9.80 1.82
C LEU A 49 10.80 -9.85 1.31
N ASP A 50 11.01 -10.12 0.03
CA ASP A 50 12.35 -10.11 -0.58
C ASP A 50 13.06 -8.78 -0.31
N ARG A 51 12.36 -7.67 -0.53
CA ARG A 51 12.92 -6.33 -0.35
C ARG A 51 13.28 -6.02 1.10
N LEU A 52 12.37 -6.27 2.04
CA LEU A 52 12.60 -5.99 3.47
C LEU A 52 13.61 -6.96 4.11
N THR A 53 13.85 -8.11 3.49
CA THR A 53 14.82 -9.11 3.96
C THR A 53 16.13 -9.11 3.19
N ALA A 54 16.32 -8.19 2.24
CA ALA A 54 17.49 -8.12 1.38
C ALA A 54 18.82 -7.98 2.16
N GLN A 55 18.80 -7.31 3.31
CA GLN A 55 19.95 -7.15 4.21
C GLN A 55 20.06 -8.28 5.27
N GLY A 56 19.24 -9.32 5.14
CA GLY A 56 19.18 -10.47 6.03
C GLY A 56 18.12 -10.34 7.14
N LEU A 57 17.69 -11.49 7.67
CA LEU A 57 16.57 -11.60 8.64
C LEU A 57 16.79 -10.85 9.95
N GLY A 58 18.04 -10.63 10.37
CA GLY A 58 18.36 -9.87 11.58
C GLY A 58 18.24 -8.35 11.39
N ALA A 59 18.51 -7.86 10.17
CA ALA A 59 18.41 -6.45 9.81
C ALA A 59 17.01 -6.07 9.31
N THR A 60 16.13 -7.06 9.08
CA THR A 60 14.75 -6.81 8.65
C THR A 60 14.02 -5.95 9.67
N PRO A 61 13.53 -4.77 9.26
CA PRO A 61 12.83 -3.85 10.15
C PRO A 61 11.49 -4.46 10.61
N PRO A 62 10.87 -3.92 11.67
CA PRO A 62 9.46 -4.14 11.91
C PRO A 62 8.61 -3.81 10.68
N PHE A 63 7.58 -4.61 10.41
CA PHE A 63 6.63 -4.31 9.36
C PHE A 63 5.33 -5.07 9.56
N VAL A 64 4.27 -4.58 8.92
CA VAL A 64 3.06 -5.34 8.69
C VAL A 64 2.62 -5.17 7.26
N LEU A 65 2.32 -6.28 6.61
CA LEU A 65 1.71 -6.33 5.30
C LEU A 65 0.34 -7.00 5.43
N VAL A 66 -0.68 -6.34 4.91
CA VAL A 66 -2.01 -6.89 4.71
C VAL A 66 -2.29 -6.85 3.22
N VAL A 67 -2.64 -8.00 2.64
CA VAL A 67 -3.07 -8.12 1.25
C VAL A 67 -4.43 -8.78 1.25
N ARG A 68 -5.45 -8.04 0.83
CA ARG A 68 -6.79 -8.60 0.63
C ARG A 68 -6.86 -9.33 -0.71
N ASP A 69 -7.58 -10.43 -0.73
CA ASP A 69 -7.93 -11.14 -1.96
C ASP A 69 -8.83 -10.28 -2.86
N GLU A 70 -8.84 -10.52 -4.18
CA GLU A 70 -9.64 -9.77 -5.16
C GLU A 70 -11.15 -9.76 -4.84
N GLY A 71 -11.65 -10.82 -4.17
CA GLY A 71 -13.04 -10.89 -3.70
C GLY A 71 -13.30 -10.26 -2.32
N ALA A 72 -12.27 -9.74 -1.66
CA ALA A 72 -12.27 -9.26 -0.27
C ALA A 72 -12.76 -10.28 0.77
N GLY A 73 -12.87 -11.55 0.39
CA GLY A 73 -13.35 -12.63 1.25
C GLY A 73 -12.31 -13.08 2.28
N SER A 74 -11.04 -12.83 2.01
CA SER A 74 -9.94 -13.11 2.91
C SER A 74 -8.82 -12.05 2.81
N ALA A 75 -7.97 -12.02 3.83
CA ALA A 75 -6.79 -11.17 3.87
C ALA A 75 -5.59 -11.97 4.37
N ARG A 76 -4.49 -11.94 3.63
CA ARG A 76 -3.19 -12.40 4.10
C ARG A 76 -2.55 -11.30 4.94
N VAL A 77 -2.09 -11.67 6.13
CA VAL A 77 -1.46 -10.79 7.10
C VAL A 77 -0.08 -11.33 7.42
N VAL A 78 0.94 -10.50 7.25
CA VAL A 78 2.33 -10.78 7.62
C VAL A 78 2.79 -9.70 8.59
N VAL A 79 3.21 -10.07 9.80
CA VAL A 79 3.52 -9.11 10.87
C VAL A 79 4.86 -9.45 11.53
N ARG A 80 5.68 -8.42 11.72
CA ARG A 80 6.95 -8.46 12.45
C ARG A 80 7.09 -7.23 13.34
N GLY A 81 7.45 -7.43 14.60
CA GLY A 81 7.71 -6.34 15.55
C GLY A 81 6.46 -5.91 16.34
N PRO A 82 6.47 -4.68 16.90
CA PRO A 82 5.45 -4.18 17.83
C PRO A 82 4.21 -3.69 17.08
N ILE A 83 3.60 -4.56 16.29
CA ILE A 83 2.45 -4.20 15.45
C ILE A 83 1.40 -5.28 15.62
N VAL A 84 0.14 -4.85 15.72
CA VAL A 84 -1.01 -5.72 15.90
C VAL A 84 -2.02 -5.46 14.80
N VAL A 85 -2.51 -6.53 14.21
CA VAL A 85 -3.62 -6.53 13.26
C VAL A 85 -4.83 -7.14 13.93
N ARG A 86 -5.98 -6.46 13.87
CA ARG A 86 -7.25 -6.94 14.41
C ARG A 86 -8.28 -7.06 13.30
N SER A 87 -9.04 -8.15 13.31
CA SER A 87 -10.22 -8.33 12.47
C SER A 87 -11.26 -9.13 13.26
N GLY A 88 -12.38 -8.47 13.60
CA GLY A 88 -13.38 -9.03 14.52
C GLY A 88 -12.76 -9.45 15.85
N SER A 89 -12.89 -10.73 16.21
CA SER A 89 -12.29 -11.32 17.41
C SER A 89 -10.85 -11.82 17.22
N THR A 90 -10.32 -11.78 15.99
CA THR A 90 -8.98 -12.25 15.67
C THR A 90 -7.98 -11.12 15.88
N SER A 91 -6.89 -11.40 16.60
CA SER A 91 -5.76 -10.50 16.81
C SER A 91 -4.48 -11.22 16.40
N ILE A 92 -3.65 -10.57 15.58
CA ILE A 92 -2.42 -11.12 15.03
C ILE A 92 -1.31 -10.13 15.34
N GLY A 93 -0.31 -10.57 16.11
CA GLY A 93 0.86 -9.76 16.44
C GLY A 93 2.16 -10.41 15.98
N GLY A 94 3.21 -9.59 15.92
CA GLY A 94 4.59 -10.02 15.65
C GLY A 94 5.45 -10.17 16.90
N ALA A 95 4.85 -10.03 18.10
CA ALA A 95 5.57 -10.16 19.35
C ALA A 95 5.98 -11.62 19.62
N GLY A 96 7.25 -11.84 19.97
CA GLY A 96 7.76 -13.15 20.40
C GLY A 96 8.15 -14.12 19.27
N VAL A 97 8.16 -13.69 18.01
CA VAL A 97 8.65 -14.48 16.86
C VAL A 97 10.00 -13.96 16.36
N SER A 98 10.92 -14.86 16.01
CA SER A 98 12.27 -14.50 15.54
C SER A 98 12.31 -14.01 14.08
N THR A 99 11.27 -14.30 13.29
CA THR A 99 11.18 -13.92 11.86
C THR A 99 9.95 -13.04 11.61
N TRP A 100 8.77 -13.62 11.47
CA TRP A 100 7.48 -12.95 11.37
C TRP A 100 6.34 -13.95 11.56
N THR A 101 5.15 -13.43 11.84
CA THR A 101 3.90 -14.19 11.86
C THR A 101 3.20 -14.02 10.52
N GLU A 102 2.84 -15.11 9.84
CA GLU A 102 2.02 -15.08 8.62
C GLU A 102 0.72 -15.85 8.85
N ARG A 103 -0.42 -15.23 8.50
CA ARG A 103 -1.74 -15.85 8.63
C ARG A 103 -2.68 -15.34 7.55
N VAL A 104 -3.65 -16.17 7.18
CA VAL A 104 -4.81 -15.77 6.39
C VAL A 104 -6.01 -15.63 7.31
N ILE A 105 -6.75 -14.53 7.16
CA ILE A 105 -8.00 -14.25 7.87
C ILE A 105 -9.15 -14.38 6.87
N GLU A 106 -10.12 -15.23 7.17
CA GLU A 106 -11.37 -15.36 6.41
C GLU A 106 -12.42 -14.35 6.91
N GLY A 107 -13.29 -13.87 6.03
CA GLY A 107 -14.37 -12.95 6.37
C GLY A 107 -13.88 -11.57 6.81
N SER A 108 -12.74 -11.13 6.30
CA SER A 108 -12.07 -9.87 6.67
C SER A 108 -12.80 -8.65 6.12
N GLY A 109 -13.97 -8.32 6.67
CA GLY A 109 -14.68 -7.08 6.37
C GLY A 109 -13.90 -5.88 6.91
N ALA A 110 -14.00 -5.63 8.22
CA ALA A 110 -13.23 -4.61 8.92
C ALA A 110 -11.90 -5.17 9.44
N LEU A 111 -10.81 -4.46 9.16
CA LEU A 111 -9.47 -4.78 9.62
C LEU A 111 -8.78 -3.51 10.08
N SER A 112 -8.11 -3.58 11.23
CA SER A 112 -7.30 -2.48 11.76
C SER A 112 -5.87 -2.94 12.01
N VAL A 113 -4.94 -2.04 11.76
CA VAL A 113 -3.52 -2.16 11.97
C VAL A 113 -3.12 -1.09 12.97
N GLU A 114 -2.44 -1.48 14.04
CA GLU A 114 -2.03 -0.59 15.12
C GLU A 114 -0.57 -0.84 15.48
N VAL A 115 0.23 0.21 15.51
CA VAL A 115 1.59 0.17 16.04
C VAL A 115 1.52 0.30 17.56
N GLU A 116 2.03 -0.70 18.27
CA GLU A 116 2.11 -0.71 19.72
C GLU A 116 3.26 0.17 20.21
N GLY A 117 3.02 0.91 21.31
CA GLY A 117 4.04 1.79 21.90
C GLY A 117 4.39 3.03 21.06
N ALA A 118 3.67 3.28 19.96
CA ALA A 118 3.70 4.57 19.29
C ALA A 118 3.17 5.65 20.25
N GLY A 119 3.71 6.88 20.14
CA GLY A 119 3.51 7.99 21.08
C GLY A 119 2.07 8.51 21.18
N GLU A 120 1.91 9.82 21.42
CA GLU A 120 0.58 10.42 21.54
C GLU A 120 -0.26 10.18 20.27
N ARG A 121 -1.41 9.54 20.44
CA ARG A 121 -2.31 9.26 19.33
C ARG A 121 -3.14 10.49 18.99
N SER A 122 -3.18 10.83 17.70
CA SER A 122 -4.20 11.75 17.24
C SER A 122 -5.58 11.11 17.43
N SER A 123 -6.49 11.80 18.11
CA SER A 123 -7.88 11.36 18.27
C SER A 123 -8.69 11.43 16.97
N ALA A 124 -8.17 12.11 15.95
CA ALA A 124 -8.86 12.27 14.67
C ALA A 124 -8.44 11.18 13.68
N SER A 125 -9.41 10.40 13.21
CA SER A 125 -9.24 9.48 12.09
C SER A 125 -9.46 10.24 10.78
N LEU A 126 -8.46 10.25 9.90
CA LEU A 126 -8.48 10.92 8.61
C LEU A 126 -8.73 9.92 7.49
N PRO A 127 -9.54 10.25 6.46
CA PRO A 127 -9.79 9.36 5.34
C PRO A 127 -8.58 9.25 4.41
N ILE A 128 -8.38 8.08 3.83
CA ILE A 128 -7.40 7.82 2.78
C ILE A 128 -7.99 6.84 1.76
N VAL A 129 -7.84 7.16 0.47
CA VAL A 129 -8.21 6.26 -0.63
C VAL A 129 -6.97 5.50 -1.08
N GLU A 130 -5.93 6.24 -1.46
CA GLU A 130 -4.59 5.69 -1.66
C GLU A 130 -3.54 6.72 -1.25
N GLY A 131 -2.40 6.24 -0.77
CA GLY A 131 -1.24 7.08 -0.54
C GLY A 131 -0.26 6.47 0.45
N VAL A 132 0.83 7.20 0.69
CA VAL A 132 1.79 6.95 1.77
C VAL A 132 1.65 8.09 2.77
N VAL A 133 1.33 7.76 4.02
CA VAL A 133 1.08 8.74 5.09
C VAL A 133 1.83 8.36 6.37
N PRO A 134 2.31 9.35 7.15
CA PRO A 134 2.78 9.09 8.50
C PRO A 134 1.59 8.67 9.37
N ALA A 135 1.61 7.42 9.86
CA ALA A 135 0.47 6.83 10.55
C ALA A 135 0.88 5.78 11.59
N ILE A 136 0.23 5.87 12.75
CA ILE A 136 0.35 4.90 13.85
C ILE A 136 -0.79 3.86 13.85
N SER A 137 -1.87 4.15 13.14
CA SER A 137 -3.02 3.26 13.01
C SER A 137 -3.67 3.43 11.64
N VAL A 138 -4.08 2.32 11.04
CA VAL A 138 -4.83 2.28 9.77
C VAL A 138 -5.98 1.30 9.93
N SER A 139 -7.20 1.73 9.58
CA SER A 139 -8.38 0.89 9.54
C SER A 139 -8.96 0.87 8.14
N SER A 140 -9.30 -0.30 7.64
CA SER A 140 -9.93 -0.47 6.32
C SER A 140 -11.09 -1.46 6.41
N GLU A 141 -12.16 -1.16 5.69
CA GLU A 141 -13.39 -1.96 5.63
C GLU A 141 -13.55 -2.73 4.31
N GLY A 142 -12.61 -2.59 3.36
CA GLY A 142 -12.75 -3.16 2.03
C GLY A 142 -11.51 -3.01 1.15
N ILE A 143 -11.66 -3.31 -0.14
CA ILE A 143 -10.65 -2.98 -1.16
C ILE A 143 -10.78 -1.49 -1.48
N GLU A 144 -9.69 -0.76 -1.33
CA GLU A 144 -9.65 0.65 -1.65
C GLU A 144 -9.50 0.86 -3.17
N ALA A 145 -10.19 1.87 -3.69
CA ALA A 145 -10.12 2.22 -5.10
C ALA A 145 -8.69 2.64 -5.46
N VAL A 146 -8.15 2.06 -6.52
CA VAL A 146 -6.87 2.48 -7.10
C VAL A 146 -7.18 3.52 -8.16
N ALA A 147 -6.61 4.73 -8.09
CA ALA A 147 -6.68 5.63 -9.24
C ALA A 147 -6.02 4.93 -10.42
N ALA A 148 -6.75 4.83 -11.53
CA ALA A 148 -6.18 4.37 -12.77
C ALA A 148 -4.94 5.21 -13.04
N ALA A 149 -3.78 4.56 -13.18
CA ALA A 149 -2.59 5.23 -13.68
C ALA A 149 -3.03 5.95 -14.95
N ALA A 150 -2.95 7.29 -14.94
CA ALA A 150 -3.36 8.10 -16.08
C ALA A 150 -2.64 7.54 -17.30
N GLY A 151 -3.37 6.80 -18.13
CA GLY A 151 -2.81 6.16 -19.30
C GLY A 151 -2.12 7.26 -20.08
N ALA A 152 -0.84 7.06 -20.38
CA ALA A 152 -0.13 7.92 -21.31
C ALA A 152 -1.05 8.08 -22.52
N GLY A 153 -1.62 9.27 -22.65
CA GLY A 153 -2.63 9.54 -23.65
C GLY A 153 -2.04 9.15 -25.00
N THR A 154 -2.68 8.22 -25.68
CA THR A 154 -2.40 7.97 -27.09
C THR A 154 -2.71 9.28 -27.80
N ALA A 155 -1.70 10.11 -28.02
CA ALA A 155 -1.82 11.30 -28.81
C ALA A 155 -2.36 10.88 -30.18
N PRO A 156 -3.44 11.50 -30.70
CA PRO A 156 -3.92 11.17 -32.03
C PRO A 156 -2.79 11.51 -33.02
N ALA A 157 -2.34 10.49 -33.75
CA ALA A 157 -1.38 10.67 -34.83
C ALA A 157 -1.99 11.64 -35.85
N ALA A 158 -1.43 12.86 -35.94
CA ALA A 158 -1.76 13.80 -36.98
C ALA A 158 -1.39 13.18 -38.33
N ALA A 159 -2.39 12.88 -39.15
CA ALA A 159 -2.19 12.42 -40.51
C ALA A 159 -1.49 13.51 -41.33
N PRO A 160 -0.46 13.19 -42.13
CA PRO A 160 0.18 14.18 -43.00
C PRO A 160 -0.80 14.62 -44.10
N ALA A 161 -1.03 15.93 -44.20
CA ALA A 161 -1.82 16.53 -45.27
C ALA A 161 -1.11 16.35 -46.62
N ALA A 162 -1.76 15.66 -47.56
CA ALA A 162 -1.33 15.58 -48.94
C ALA A 162 -1.39 16.98 -49.60
N ALA A 163 -0.25 17.45 -50.10
CA ALA A 163 -0.17 18.67 -50.89
C ALA A 163 -0.84 18.46 -52.26
N ALA A 164 -1.88 19.26 -52.55
CA ALA A 164 -2.46 19.35 -53.87
C ALA A 164 -1.59 20.22 -54.80
N PRO A 165 -1.38 19.84 -56.07
CA PRO A 165 -0.62 20.66 -57.02
C PRO A 165 -1.42 21.90 -57.46
N ALA A 166 -0.75 23.05 -57.46
CA ALA A 166 -1.28 24.33 -57.92
C ALA A 166 -1.48 24.33 -59.43
N ALA A 167 -2.71 24.63 -59.86
CA ALA A 167 -3.02 25.01 -61.23
C ALA A 167 -2.46 26.40 -61.52
N LEU A 168 -1.51 26.49 -62.46
CA LEU A 168 -1.09 27.73 -63.11
C LEU A 168 -1.92 27.91 -64.38
N ALA A 169 -2.90 28.81 -64.32
CA ALA A 169 -3.51 29.43 -65.49
C ALA A 169 -2.79 30.74 -65.79
N SER A 170 -2.30 30.93 -67.02
CA SER A 170 -2.00 32.23 -67.63
C SER A 170 -1.75 32.08 -69.13
N ALA A 171 -2.69 32.56 -69.95
CA ALA A 171 -2.49 33.53 -71.06
C ALA A 171 -3.82 33.74 -71.80
#